data_AF-A0A7S2VRS7-F1
#
_entry.id   AF-A0A7S2VRS7-F1
#
_cell.length_a   1.000
_cell.length_b   1.000
_cell.length_c   1.000
_cell.angle_alpha   90.00
_cell.angle_beta   90.00
_cell.angle_gamma   90.00
#
_symmetry.space_group_name_H-M   'P 1'
#
loop_
_entity.id
_entity.type
_entity.pdbx_description
1 polymer ?
#
loop_
_entity_poly.entity_id
_entity_poly.type
_entity_poly.pdbx_seq_one_letter_code
_entity_poly.pdbx_strand_id
1 'polypeptide(L)'
;GKGAGAFAARAIRRGERVWAEEPAVAFALPRMGPGFSDAAEAYLQGLLGVADEETQRRFWQLEDSFTSSADGRKTAWGVARTNALPLGADAMDFGVFLVASRFNHSCVPNVQHTWQDEEGLEVIYANRDIELGEELCITYIELYLAREERRAQLSGPFGFECACAACALA
;
A
#
# COMPACT_ATOMS: atom_id res chain seq x y z
N GLY A 1 14.76 -2.76 -2.25
CA GLY A 1 14.97 -1.29 -2.24
C GLY A 1 13.62 -0.61 -2.18
N LYS A 2 13.52 0.69 -1.86
CA LYS A 2 12.24 1.40 -1.64
C LYS A 2 11.43 1.76 -2.91
N GLY A 3 11.79 1.22 -4.08
CA GLY A 3 11.06 1.50 -5.33
C GLY A 3 10.82 2.99 -5.60
N ALA A 4 9.59 3.35 -5.96
CA ALA A 4 9.11 4.72 -6.02
C ALA A 4 8.58 5.18 -4.66
N GLY A 5 8.73 6.46 -4.33
CA GLY A 5 8.24 7.06 -3.08
C GLY A 5 7.49 8.38 -3.31
N ALA A 6 6.70 8.78 -2.32
CA ALA A 6 6.02 10.08 -2.29
C ALA A 6 6.87 11.10 -1.52
N PHE A 7 6.96 12.34 -2.03
CA PHE A 7 7.77 13.41 -1.42
C PHE A 7 6.97 14.71 -1.36
N ALA A 8 7.19 15.47 -0.30
CA ALA A 8 6.55 16.77 -0.11
C ALA A 8 7.07 17.79 -1.14
N ALA A 9 6.21 18.27 -2.03
CA ALA A 9 6.55 19.32 -3.00
C ALA A 9 6.51 20.75 -2.39
N ARG A 10 6.13 20.86 -1.12
CA ARG A 10 6.10 22.08 -0.30
C ARG A 10 6.08 21.71 1.17
N ALA A 11 6.21 22.70 2.06
CA ALA A 11 5.88 22.49 3.47
C ALA A 11 4.38 22.15 3.63
N ILE A 12 4.09 21.21 4.53
CA ILE A 12 2.74 20.71 4.85
C ILE A 12 2.54 20.84 6.36
N ARG A 13 1.38 21.36 6.76
CA ARG A 13 1.06 21.52 8.19
C ARG A 13 0.45 20.26 8.76
N ARG A 14 0.66 20.02 10.05
CA ARG A 14 -0.04 18.98 10.80
C ARG A 14 -1.56 19.10 10.61
N GLY A 15 -2.20 17.96 10.35
CA GLY A 15 -3.65 17.84 10.13
C GLY A 15 -4.10 18.17 8.71
N GLU A 16 -3.18 18.62 7.84
CA GLU A 16 -3.51 18.93 6.46
C GLU A 16 -3.77 17.65 5.65
N ARG A 17 -4.79 17.70 4.78
CA ARG A 17 -5.05 16.64 3.79
C ARG A 17 -3.99 16.70 2.69
N VAL A 18 -3.13 15.69 2.65
CA VAL A 18 -2.02 15.56 1.70
C VAL A 18 -2.49 14.99 0.37
N TRP A 19 -3.38 14.00 0.43
CA TRP A 19 -3.85 13.28 -0.74
C TRP A 19 -5.26 12.72 -0.51
N ALA A 20 -6.01 12.51 -1.59
CA ALA A 20 -7.24 11.73 -1.60
C ALA A 20 -7.41 11.07 -2.98
N GLU A 21 -7.77 9.79 -3.02
CA GLU A 21 -7.88 9.02 -4.27
C GLU A 21 -8.97 7.94 -4.16
N GLU A 22 -9.71 7.73 -5.25
CA GLU A 22 -10.61 6.59 -5.41
C GLU A 22 -9.81 5.31 -5.71
N PRO A 23 -10.27 4.12 -5.29
CA PRO A 23 -9.58 2.89 -5.63
C PRO A 23 -9.60 2.65 -7.13
N ALA A 24 -8.44 2.36 -7.73
CA ALA A 24 -8.37 1.92 -9.12
C ALA A 24 -8.98 0.53 -9.31
N VAL A 25 -8.85 -0.33 -8.30
CA VAL A 25 -9.53 -1.62 -8.21
C VAL A 25 -9.99 -1.80 -6.77
N ALA A 26 -11.30 -1.90 -6.55
CA ALA A 26 -11.90 -2.27 -5.27
C ALA A 26 -12.40 -3.71 -5.32
N PHE A 27 -12.16 -4.49 -4.27
CA PHE A 27 -12.51 -5.91 -4.25
C PHE A 27 -12.71 -6.43 -2.82
N ALA A 28 -13.62 -7.39 -2.68
CA ALA A 28 -13.77 -8.20 -1.48
C ALA A 28 -12.99 -9.51 -1.65
N LEU A 29 -12.22 -9.92 -0.64
CA LEU A 29 -11.52 -11.21 -0.70
C LEU A 29 -12.50 -12.37 -0.46
N PRO A 30 -12.50 -13.41 -1.32
CA PRO A 30 -13.26 -14.62 -1.07
C PRO A 30 -12.71 -15.37 0.15
N ARG A 31 -13.48 -16.32 0.70
CA ARG A 31 -13.01 -17.15 1.82
C ARG A 31 -11.69 -17.85 1.46
N MET A 32 -10.72 -17.76 2.37
CA MET A 32 -9.44 -18.45 2.21
C MET A 32 -9.65 -19.98 2.20
N GLY A 33 -8.98 -20.65 1.26
CA GLY A 33 -9.05 -22.10 1.08
C GLY A 33 -8.11 -22.60 -0.03
N PRO A 34 -8.08 -23.92 -0.31
CA PRO A 34 -7.31 -24.47 -1.42
C PRO A 34 -7.68 -23.79 -2.75
N GLY A 35 -6.68 -23.39 -3.55
CA GLY A 35 -6.89 -22.68 -4.82
C GLY A 35 -7.23 -21.19 -4.68
N PHE A 36 -7.19 -20.63 -3.48
CA PHE A 36 -7.51 -19.21 -3.24
C PHE A 36 -6.68 -18.26 -4.11
N SER A 37 -5.37 -18.47 -4.25
CA SER A 37 -4.51 -17.58 -5.05
C SER A 37 -4.92 -17.53 -6.52
N ASP A 38 -5.28 -18.67 -7.12
CA ASP A 38 -5.71 -18.73 -8.53
C ASP A 38 -7.08 -18.08 -8.73
N ALA A 39 -7.99 -18.28 -7.76
CA ALA A 39 -9.30 -17.64 -7.76
C ALA A 39 -9.19 -16.11 -7.58
N ALA A 40 -8.33 -15.64 -6.68
CA ALA A 40 -8.05 -14.23 -6.47
C ALA A 40 -7.43 -13.59 -7.71
N GLU A 41 -6.49 -14.28 -8.37
CA GLU A 41 -5.89 -13.83 -9.63
C GLU A 41 -6.95 -13.64 -10.72
N ALA A 42 -7.76 -14.68 -10.98
CA ALA A 42 -8.79 -14.62 -12.02
C ALA A 42 -9.82 -13.51 -11.74
N TYR A 43 -10.21 -13.34 -10.47
CA TYR A 43 -11.14 -12.30 -10.06
C TYR A 43 -10.57 -10.89 -10.28
N LEU A 44 -9.35 -10.64 -9.81
CA LEU A 44 -8.69 -9.35 -9.97
C LEU A 44 -8.39 -9.03 -11.44
N GLN A 45 -8.03 -10.01 -12.26
CA GLN A 45 -7.90 -9.80 -13.71
C GLN A 45 -9.23 -9.40 -14.36
N GLY A 46 -10.35 -9.99 -13.92
CA GLY A 46 -11.67 -9.60 -14.39
C GLY A 46 -12.01 -8.14 -14.06
N LEU A 47 -11.73 -7.71 -12.82
CA LEU A 47 -11.92 -6.32 -12.39
C LEU A 47 -10.99 -5.35 -13.11
N LEU A 48 -9.72 -5.72 -13.29
CA LEU A 48 -8.75 -4.90 -14.00
C LEU A 48 -9.08 -4.78 -15.49
N GLY A 49 -9.63 -5.84 -16.10
CA GLY A 49 -9.99 -5.87 -17.52
C GLY A 49 -11.16 -4.96 -17.91
N VAL A 50 -11.97 -4.51 -16.94
CA VAL A 50 -13.03 -3.51 -17.16
C VAL A 50 -12.55 -2.07 -16.89
N ALA A 51 -11.38 -1.88 -16.28
CA ALA A 51 -10.78 -0.57 -16.08
C ALA A 51 -10.22 -0.01 -17.40
N ASP A 52 -10.03 1.30 -17.47
CA ASP A 52 -9.44 1.95 -18.64
C ASP A 52 -7.94 1.59 -18.82
N GLU A 53 -7.43 1.78 -20.04
CA GLU A 53 -6.05 1.41 -20.40
C GLU A 53 -4.99 2.12 -19.54
N GLU A 54 -5.24 3.35 -19.10
CA GLU A 54 -4.30 4.07 -18.26
C GLU A 54 -4.25 3.47 -16.86
N THR A 55 -5.41 3.17 -16.28
CA THR A 55 -5.52 2.46 -15.00
C THR A 55 -4.82 1.11 -15.05
N GLN A 56 -5.09 0.31 -16.09
CA GLN A 56 -4.43 -0.98 -16.30
C GLN A 56 -2.90 -0.82 -16.36
N ARG A 57 -2.41 0.11 -17.18
CA ARG A 57 -0.97 0.38 -17.33
C ARG A 57 -0.34 0.80 -16.01
N ARG A 58 -0.97 1.70 -15.25
CA ARG A 58 -0.44 2.20 -13.97
C ARG A 58 -0.49 1.13 -12.88
N PHE A 59 -1.51 0.28 -12.87
CA PHE A 59 -1.63 -0.86 -11.95
C PHE A 59 -0.44 -1.81 -12.11
N TRP A 60 -0.09 -2.19 -13.35
CA TRP A 60 1.05 -3.08 -13.61
C TRP A 60 2.43 -2.47 -13.31
N GLN A 61 2.49 -1.15 -13.07
CA GLN A 61 3.68 -0.46 -12.58
C GLN A 61 3.83 -0.47 -11.05
N LEU A 62 2.84 -0.96 -10.31
CA LEU A 62 2.93 -1.18 -8.87
C LEU A 62 3.76 -2.44 -8.56
N GLU A 63 4.30 -2.52 -7.35
CA GLU A 63 5.23 -3.59 -6.97
C GLU A 63 4.52 -4.94 -6.80
N ASP A 64 5.20 -6.03 -7.10
CA ASP A 64 4.72 -7.38 -6.81
C ASP A 64 5.81 -8.10 -6.02
N SER A 65 5.67 -8.11 -4.69
CA SER A 65 6.62 -8.76 -3.79
C SER A 65 6.39 -10.27 -3.65
N PHE A 66 5.38 -10.81 -4.35
CA PHE A 66 4.88 -12.17 -4.13
C PHE A 66 4.99 -13.09 -5.33
N THR A 67 5.30 -12.57 -6.50
CA THR A 67 5.63 -13.42 -7.63
C THR A 67 6.99 -14.07 -7.45
N SER A 68 6.92 -15.37 -7.15
CA SER A 68 7.98 -16.36 -7.37
C SER A 68 7.69 -17.23 -8.61
N SER A 69 6.86 -16.75 -9.55
CA SER A 69 6.41 -17.50 -10.72
C SER A 69 7.62 -18.00 -11.55
N ALA A 70 7.49 -19.20 -12.13
CA ALA A 70 8.58 -19.86 -12.86
C ALA A 70 9.10 -19.04 -14.07
N ASP A 71 8.34 -18.06 -14.54
CA ASP A 71 8.68 -17.13 -15.61
C ASP A 71 8.96 -15.68 -15.14
N GLY A 72 8.85 -15.42 -13.82
CA GLY A 72 9.13 -14.13 -13.21
C GLY A 72 8.15 -13.01 -13.55
N ARG A 73 6.96 -13.33 -14.07
CA ARG A 73 5.94 -12.32 -14.41
C ARG A 73 5.08 -11.96 -13.21
N LYS A 74 4.75 -10.66 -13.08
CA LYS A 74 3.80 -10.12 -12.11
C LYS A 74 2.41 -10.73 -12.29
N THR A 75 1.65 -10.85 -11.20
CA THR A 75 0.25 -11.29 -11.20
C THR A 75 -0.64 -10.20 -10.62
N ALA A 76 -1.92 -10.16 -10.99
CA ALA A 76 -2.83 -9.16 -10.46
C ALA A 76 -3.02 -9.34 -8.94
N TRP A 77 -3.07 -10.58 -8.49
CA TRP A 77 -3.08 -10.95 -7.08
C TRP A 77 -1.79 -10.59 -6.37
N GLY A 78 -0.62 -10.83 -6.97
CA GLY A 78 0.66 -10.45 -6.39
C GLY A 78 0.77 -8.95 -6.17
N VAL A 79 0.40 -8.16 -7.20
CA VAL A 79 0.30 -6.69 -7.10
C VAL A 79 -0.70 -6.28 -6.01
N ALA A 80 -1.93 -6.81 -6.02
CA ALA A 80 -2.94 -6.43 -5.03
C ALA A 80 -2.50 -6.79 -3.60
N ARG A 81 -1.94 -7.98 -3.40
CA ARG A 81 -1.46 -8.44 -2.08
C ARG A 81 -0.33 -7.58 -1.54
N THR A 82 0.49 -6.98 -2.41
CA THR A 82 1.56 -6.06 -2.01
C THR A 82 1.06 -4.64 -1.72
N ASN A 83 0.02 -4.17 -2.41
CA ASN A 83 -0.31 -2.75 -2.49
C ASN A 83 -1.69 -2.37 -1.93
N ALA A 84 -2.56 -3.33 -1.66
CA ALA A 84 -3.92 -3.05 -1.27
C ALA A 84 -4.01 -2.47 0.15
N LEU A 85 -4.91 -1.50 0.31
CA LEU A 85 -5.27 -0.89 1.58
C LEU A 85 -6.71 -1.28 1.95
N PRO A 86 -7.05 -1.40 3.24
CA PRO A 86 -8.40 -1.75 3.67
C PRO A 86 -9.39 -0.63 3.38
N LEU A 87 -10.57 -0.97 2.85
CA LEU A 87 -11.68 -0.04 2.61
C LEU A 87 -12.60 0.01 3.83
N GLY A 88 -12.08 0.59 4.92
CA GLY A 88 -12.78 0.73 6.18
C GLY A 88 -12.31 -0.26 7.25
N ALA A 89 -13.10 -0.39 8.32
CA ALA A 89 -12.75 -1.25 9.46
C ALA A 89 -13.00 -2.74 9.19
N ASP A 90 -13.79 -3.06 8.17
CA ASP A 90 -14.09 -4.43 7.78
C ASP A 90 -12.92 -5.04 7.02
N ALA A 91 -12.29 -6.07 7.59
CA ALA A 91 -11.07 -6.68 7.08
C ALA A 91 -11.23 -7.47 5.76
N MET A 92 -12.37 -7.32 5.06
CA MET A 92 -12.72 -8.12 3.88
C MET A 92 -12.72 -7.30 2.59
N ASP A 93 -12.83 -5.97 2.67
CA ASP A 93 -12.87 -5.08 1.52
C ASP A 93 -11.56 -4.31 1.38
N PHE A 94 -11.03 -4.29 0.16
CA PHE A 94 -9.71 -3.77 -0.14
C PHE A 94 -9.70 -2.98 -1.44
N GLY A 95 -8.80 -2.00 -1.51
CA GLY A 95 -8.57 -1.18 -2.69
C GLY A 95 -7.10 -1.13 -3.06
N VAL A 96 -6.81 -1.18 -4.37
CA VAL A 96 -5.51 -0.79 -4.91
C VAL A 96 -5.59 0.64 -5.43
N PHE A 97 -4.63 1.47 -5.03
CA PHE A 97 -4.60 2.89 -5.31
C PHE A 97 -3.32 3.25 -6.07
N LEU A 98 -3.42 3.95 -7.19
CA LEU A 98 -2.27 4.10 -8.09
C LEU A 98 -1.21 5.05 -7.53
N VAL A 99 -1.60 5.97 -6.64
CA VAL A 99 -0.70 6.89 -5.94
C VAL A 99 -0.55 6.50 -4.46
N ALA A 100 -1.64 6.25 -3.74
CA ALA A 100 -1.55 5.94 -2.30
C ALA A 100 -0.70 4.69 -2.01
N SER A 101 -0.71 3.67 -2.88
CA SER A 101 0.14 2.48 -2.73
C SER A 101 1.66 2.73 -2.95
N ARG A 102 2.06 3.96 -3.31
CA ARG A 102 3.48 4.35 -3.48
C ARG A 102 4.06 5.06 -2.25
N PHE A 103 3.25 5.29 -1.22
CA PHE A 103 3.73 5.87 0.03
C PHE A 103 4.53 4.82 0.80
N ASN A 104 5.83 5.04 0.96
CA ASN A 104 6.72 4.08 1.59
C ASN A 104 6.44 3.89 3.08
N HIS A 105 6.96 2.79 3.63
CA HIS A 105 6.88 2.52 5.05
C HIS A 105 7.89 3.33 5.88
N SER A 106 7.43 3.79 7.06
CA SER A 106 8.28 4.16 8.19
C SER A 106 7.63 3.70 9.50
N CYS A 107 8.41 3.17 10.46
CA CYS A 107 7.91 2.93 11.81
C CYS A 107 7.68 4.23 12.60
N VAL A 108 8.13 5.37 12.06
CA VAL A 108 7.82 6.72 12.52
C VAL A 108 7.21 7.49 11.35
N PRO A 109 5.96 7.17 10.96
CA PRO A 109 5.33 7.77 9.80
C PRO A 109 5.08 9.27 10.04
N ASN A 110 5.12 10.06 8.98
CA ASN A 110 4.78 11.50 9.02
C ASN A 110 3.40 11.79 8.40
N VAL A 111 2.80 10.79 7.76
CA VAL A 111 1.43 10.84 7.26
C VAL A 111 0.65 9.59 7.71
N GLN A 112 -0.67 9.70 7.79
CA GLN A 112 -1.56 8.60 8.09
C GLN A 112 -2.66 8.53 7.04
N HIS A 113 -2.95 7.32 6.58
CA HIS A 113 -3.97 7.02 5.60
C HIS A 113 -5.25 6.55 6.34
N THR A 114 -6.41 6.84 5.75
CA THR A 114 -7.72 6.42 6.26
C THR A 114 -8.71 6.36 5.10
N TRP A 115 -9.50 5.30 5.06
CA TRP A 115 -10.66 5.23 4.20
C TRP A 115 -11.78 6.14 4.74
N GLN A 116 -12.48 6.84 3.84
CA GLN A 116 -13.64 7.67 4.13
C GLN A 116 -14.86 7.07 3.42
N ASP A 117 -15.67 6.28 4.14
CA ASP A 117 -16.80 5.52 3.57
C ASP A 117 -17.83 6.41 2.84
N GLU A 118 -18.13 7.58 3.40
CA GLU A 118 -19.11 8.51 2.80
C GLU A 118 -18.62 9.11 1.48
N GLU A 119 -17.31 9.28 1.32
CA GLU A 119 -16.70 9.87 0.12
C GLU A 119 -16.25 8.79 -0.88
N GLY A 120 -16.06 7.55 -0.43
CA GLY A 120 -15.45 6.49 -1.26
C GLY A 120 -13.98 6.76 -1.59
N LEU A 121 -13.25 7.42 -0.68
CA LEU A 121 -11.88 7.87 -0.90
C LEU A 121 -10.92 7.32 0.16
N GLU A 122 -9.71 6.96 -0.29
CA GLU A 122 -8.55 6.81 0.58
C GLU A 122 -7.92 8.18 0.78
N VAL A 123 -7.84 8.63 2.03
CA VAL A 123 -7.39 9.98 2.37
C VAL A 123 -6.15 9.93 3.25
N ILE A 124 -5.15 10.73 2.88
CA ILE A 124 -3.87 10.80 3.60
C ILE A 124 -3.76 12.17 4.27
N TYR A 125 -3.50 12.18 5.58
CA TYR A 125 -3.31 13.38 6.40
C TYR A 125 -1.90 13.44 6.99
N ALA A 126 -1.35 14.64 7.12
CA ALA A 126 -0.09 14.85 7.83
C ALA A 126 -0.29 14.74 9.36
N ASN A 127 0.50 13.90 10.03
CA ASN A 127 0.41 13.74 11.49
C ASN A 127 1.33 14.71 12.27
N ARG A 128 2.24 15.38 11.56
CA ARG A 128 3.13 16.46 12.03
C ARG A 128 3.36 17.50 10.93
N ASP A 129 4.04 18.58 11.24
CA ASP A 129 4.57 19.48 10.21
C ASP A 129 5.66 18.75 9.40
N ILE A 130 5.64 18.92 8.08
CA ILE A 130 6.53 18.27 7.12
C ILE A 130 7.20 19.34 6.26
N GLU A 131 8.52 19.27 6.13
CA GLU A 131 9.32 20.20 5.34
C GLU A 131 9.28 19.85 3.84
N LEU A 132 9.62 20.84 3.00
CA LEU A 132 9.82 20.65 1.56
C LEU A 132 10.87 19.54 1.32
N GLY A 133 10.54 18.58 0.46
CA GLY A 133 11.45 17.51 0.06
C GLY A 133 11.51 16.31 1.01
N GLU A 134 10.84 16.35 2.17
CA GLU A 134 10.73 15.17 3.03
C GLU A 134 9.93 14.04 2.33
N GLU A 135 10.38 12.80 2.50
CA GLU A 135 9.65 11.61 2.06
C GLU A 135 8.38 11.44 2.91
N LEU A 136 7.24 11.24 2.27
CA LEU A 136 5.95 10.99 2.91
C LEU A 136 5.80 9.49 3.11
N CYS A 137 5.75 9.07 4.38
CA CYS A 137 5.70 7.66 4.75
C CYS A 137 4.49 7.36 5.62
N ILE A 138 3.79 6.28 5.28
CA ILE A 138 2.76 5.64 6.10
C ILE A 138 3.37 4.48 6.90
N THR A 139 2.57 3.84 7.78
CA THR A 139 2.93 2.53 8.35
C THR A 139 2.23 1.41 7.58
N TYR A 140 2.87 0.26 7.45
CA TYR A 140 2.31 -0.94 6.81
C TYR A 140 1.91 -2.00 7.84
N ILE A 141 2.26 -1.74 9.11
CA ILE A 141 2.25 -2.71 10.20
C ILE A 141 1.79 -2.03 11.48
N GLU A 142 1.44 -2.86 12.46
CA GLU A 142 1.25 -2.41 13.83
C GLU A 142 2.57 -1.92 14.45
N LEU A 143 2.54 -0.73 15.06
CA LEU A 143 3.75 -0.08 15.57
C LEU A 143 4.11 -0.52 16.99
N TYR A 144 3.15 -1.03 17.76
CA TYR A 144 3.32 -1.45 19.16
C TYR A 144 3.94 -2.86 19.30
N LEU A 145 5.00 -3.11 18.53
CA LEU A 145 5.74 -4.37 18.49
C LEU A 145 7.24 -4.11 18.72
N ALA A 146 7.99 -5.12 19.13
CA ALA A 146 9.44 -5.03 19.24
C ALA A 146 10.09 -4.79 17.86
N ARG A 147 11.29 -4.22 17.85
CA ARG A 147 12.01 -3.88 16.60
C ARG A 147 12.17 -5.08 15.66
N GLU A 148 12.49 -6.24 16.23
CA GLU A 148 12.67 -7.49 15.46
C GLU A 148 11.36 -7.97 14.85
N GLU A 149 10.26 -7.90 15.61
CA GLU A 149 8.92 -8.26 15.14
C GLU A 149 8.47 -7.34 13.99
N ARG A 150 8.67 -6.02 14.13
CA ARG A 150 8.39 -5.06 13.05
C ARG A 150 9.19 -5.39 11.79
N ARG A 151 10.48 -5.69 11.93
CA ARG A 151 11.34 -6.06 10.79
C ARG A 151 10.90 -7.36 10.13
N ALA A 152 10.49 -8.36 10.92
CA ALA A 152 9.99 -9.63 10.39
C ALA A 152 8.67 -9.46 9.62
N GLN A 153 7.75 -8.63 10.13
CA GLN A 153 6.50 -8.31 9.43
C GLN A 153 6.70 -7.54 8.11
N LEU A 154 7.83 -6.86 7.95
CA LEU A 154 8.16 -6.15 6.72
C LEU A 154 8.94 -7.03 5.73
N SER A 155 9.91 -7.81 6.22
CA SER A 155 10.82 -8.57 5.37
C SER A 155 10.13 -9.71 4.62
N GLY A 156 9.15 -10.38 5.23
CA GLY A 156 8.41 -11.47 4.57
C GLY A 156 7.49 -10.97 3.45
N PRO A 157 6.47 -10.16 3.77
CA PRO A 157 5.49 -9.67 2.79
C PRO A 157 6.04 -8.67 1.77
N PHE A 158 6.94 -7.78 2.18
CA PHE A 158 7.38 -6.65 1.35
C PHE A 158 8.86 -6.74 0.92
N GLY A 159 9.60 -7.76 1.39
CA GLY A 159 10.95 -8.03 0.91
C GLY A 159 11.99 -6.96 1.24
N PHE A 160 11.79 -6.13 2.27
CA PHE A 160 12.75 -5.08 2.66
C PHE A 160 13.02 -5.04 4.17
N GLU A 161 14.18 -4.50 4.54
CA GLU A 161 14.54 -4.19 5.92
C GLU A 161 14.31 -2.70 6.20
N CYS A 162 13.54 -2.39 7.25
CA CYS A 162 13.29 -1.00 7.61
C CYS A 162 14.54 -0.34 8.23
N ALA A 163 14.92 0.80 7.65
CA ALA A 163 16.01 1.65 8.10
C ALA A 163 15.54 3.04 8.58
N CYS A 164 14.26 3.17 8.99
CA CYS A 164 13.76 4.43 9.56
C CYS A 164 14.47 4.77 10.88
N ALA A 165 14.31 6.00 11.37
CA ALA A 165 14.96 6.46 12.60
C ALA A 165 14.75 5.50 13.79
N ALA A 166 13.52 4.99 13.99
CA ALA A 166 13.23 4.03 15.07
C ALA A 166 13.90 2.65 14.88
N CYS A 167 14.20 2.24 13.65
CA CYS A 167 14.86 0.97 13.36
C CYS A 167 16.38 1.10 13.17
N ALA A 168 16.90 2.33 13.03
CA ALA A 168 18.32 2.63 12.94
C ALA A 168 18.99 2.76 14.32
N LEU A 169 18.20 3.04 15.36
CA LEU A 169 18.67 3.03 16.75
C LEU A 169 19.14 1.61 17.13
N ALA A 170 20.31 1.53 17.78
CA ALA A 170 20.92 0.30 18.25
C ALA A 170 20.04 -0.38 19.31
#